data_AF-A0A7S0Q0C2-F1
#
_entry.id   AF-A0A7S0Q0C2-F1
#
_cell.length_a   1.000
_cell.length_b   1.000
_cell.length_c   1.000
_cell.angle_alpha   90.00
_cell.angle_beta   90.00
_cell.angle_gamma   90.00
#
_symmetry.space_group_name_H-M   'P 1'
#
loop_
_entity.id
_entity.type
_entity.pdbx_description
1 polymer ?
#
loop_
_entity_poly.entity_id
_entity_poly.type
_entity_poly.pdbx_seq_one_letter_code
_entity_poly.pdbx_strand_id
1 'polypeptide(L)'
;LAKSHHKPTTFVMSAAADVWSCGLLLYELFSGSTLLFSAEDLVLLVDDPEQVALRLESCRNLSEAQRTLLRSMIKPATAERSSLREVLSQPFFSTPEDERDVEVLALFSSPQKKGNGDRISPLQLMREVLALQEGIPRRLREIRPAARFPDDIAEALKQVSPRVLQFSGHGNIAGAHSVFAGSLAFEADGVLQEQPPEAFVALLAQCASPRLECVFLNGCKTLHPLGAKLVAALPHL
;
A
#
# COMPACT_ATOMS: atom_id res chain seq x y z
N LEU A 1 -40.05 1.53 -33.56
CA LEU A 1 -38.99 0.73 -32.91
C LEU A 1 -37.63 1.20 -33.41
N ALA A 2 -37.07 2.25 -32.79
CA ALA A 2 -35.76 2.79 -33.15
C ALA A 2 -34.67 1.89 -32.56
N LYS A 3 -33.80 1.32 -33.40
CA LYS A 3 -32.66 0.52 -32.96
C LYS A 3 -31.58 1.47 -32.44
N SER A 4 -31.39 1.46 -31.11
CA SER A 4 -30.22 2.06 -30.45
C SER A 4 -28.96 1.32 -30.91
N HIS A 5 -28.17 1.95 -31.76
CA HIS A 5 -26.81 1.52 -32.06
C HIS A 5 -25.90 1.91 -30.89
N HIS A 6 -25.83 1.07 -29.86
CA HIS A 6 -24.71 1.11 -28.91
C HIS A 6 -23.45 0.70 -29.67
N LYS A 7 -22.63 1.68 -30.06
CA LYS A 7 -21.26 1.40 -30.50
C LYS A 7 -20.52 0.80 -29.29
N PRO A 8 -19.82 -0.33 -29.45
CA PRO A 8 -18.98 -0.86 -28.38
C PRO A 8 -17.91 0.19 -28.05
N THR A 9 -17.89 0.65 -26.80
CA THR A 9 -16.84 1.53 -26.28
C THR A 9 -15.56 0.71 -26.17
N THR A 10 -14.65 0.87 -27.12
CA THR A 10 -13.33 0.27 -27.05
C THR A 10 -12.53 0.99 -25.97
N PHE A 11 -12.34 0.34 -24.82
CA PHE A 11 -11.42 0.83 -23.78
C PHE A 11 -9.99 0.63 -24.27
N VAL A 12 -9.33 1.71 -24.65
CA VAL A 12 -7.91 1.70 -25.00
C VAL A 12 -7.12 2.00 -23.73
N MET A 13 -6.53 0.97 -23.13
CA MET A 13 -5.49 1.17 -22.11
C MET A 13 -4.30 1.84 -22.80
N SER A 14 -3.96 3.05 -22.36
CA SER A 14 -2.82 3.81 -22.86
C SER A 14 -1.87 4.09 -21.71
N ALA A 15 -0.60 4.35 -22.00
CA ALA A 15 0.37 4.75 -20.98
C ALA A 15 -0.09 6.00 -20.18
N ALA A 16 -0.92 6.85 -20.79
CA ALA A 16 -1.55 7.97 -20.08
C ALA A 16 -2.52 7.49 -18.99
N ALA A 17 -3.27 6.41 -19.22
CA ALA A 17 -4.17 5.82 -18.22
C ALA A 17 -3.39 5.27 -17.01
N ASP A 18 -2.20 4.71 -17.22
CA ASP A 18 -1.32 4.26 -16.14
C ASP A 18 -0.83 5.45 -15.30
N VAL A 19 -0.44 6.57 -15.95
CA VAL A 19 -0.04 7.80 -15.22
C VAL A 19 -1.19 8.35 -14.39
N TRP A 20 -2.40 8.39 -14.94
CA TRP A 20 -3.58 8.84 -14.19
C TRP A 20 -3.86 7.94 -12.99
N SER A 21 -3.84 6.62 -13.18
CA SER A 21 -4.08 5.65 -12.12
C SER A 21 -3.01 5.75 -11.03
N CYS A 22 -1.74 5.92 -11.43
CA CYS A 22 -0.65 6.19 -10.52
C CYS A 22 -0.86 7.50 -9.72
N GLY A 23 -1.36 8.55 -10.37
CA GLY A 23 -1.72 9.80 -9.71
C GLY A 23 -2.80 9.63 -8.64
N LEU A 24 -3.85 8.85 -8.93
CA LEU A 24 -4.89 8.52 -7.94
C LEU A 24 -4.32 7.75 -6.74
N LEU A 25 -3.44 6.77 -6.98
CA LEU A 25 -2.76 6.03 -5.93
C LEU A 25 -1.86 6.94 -5.08
N LEU A 26 -1.10 7.83 -5.69
CA LEU A 26 -0.27 8.79 -4.97
C LEU A 26 -1.12 9.76 -4.13
N TYR A 27 -2.29 10.19 -4.62
CA TYR A 27 -3.21 11.00 -3.82
C TYR A 27 -3.67 10.24 -2.57
N GLU A 28 -4.04 8.96 -2.72
CA GLU A 28 -4.43 8.12 -1.59
C GLU A 28 -3.30 7.96 -0.58
N LEU A 29 -2.08 7.72 -1.07
CA LEU A 29 -0.90 7.60 -0.21
C LEU A 29 -0.57 8.90 0.53
N PHE A 30 -0.66 10.05 -0.13
CA PHE A 30 -0.31 11.33 0.49
C PHE A 30 -1.41 11.87 1.41
N SER A 31 -2.68 11.60 1.11
CA SER A 31 -3.81 12.17 1.85
C SER A 31 -4.46 11.23 2.86
N GLY A 32 -4.21 9.92 2.74
CA GLY A 32 -4.93 8.87 3.47
C GLY A 32 -6.42 8.78 3.06
N SER A 33 -6.81 9.39 1.95
CA SER A 33 -8.20 9.50 1.49
C SER A 33 -8.32 9.13 0.01
N THR A 34 -9.45 8.55 -0.38
CA THR A 34 -9.74 8.23 -1.77
C THR A 34 -10.24 9.47 -2.51
N LEU A 35 -9.70 9.74 -3.70
CA LEU A 35 -10.14 10.90 -4.50
C LEU A 35 -11.53 10.67 -5.12
N LEU A 36 -11.86 9.41 -5.45
CA LEU A 36 -13.08 9.00 -6.14
C LEU A 36 -13.77 7.86 -5.38
N PHE A 37 -15.00 8.07 -4.98
CA PHE A 37 -15.73 7.15 -4.10
C PHE A 37 -16.60 6.15 -4.89
N SER A 38 -16.92 6.42 -6.16
CA SER A 38 -17.76 5.54 -6.97
C SER A 38 -17.51 5.63 -8.49
N ALA A 39 -18.13 4.72 -9.25
CA ALA A 39 -18.17 4.81 -10.72
C ALA A 39 -18.95 6.03 -11.23
N GLU A 40 -19.85 6.60 -10.43
CA GLU A 40 -20.58 7.82 -10.76
C GLU A 40 -19.67 9.05 -10.63
N ASP A 41 -18.74 9.05 -9.66
CA ASP A 41 -17.70 10.08 -9.58
C ASP A 41 -16.80 10.08 -10.82
N LEU A 42 -16.49 8.91 -11.40
CA LEU A 42 -15.72 8.82 -12.64
C LEU A 42 -16.45 9.45 -13.84
N VAL A 43 -17.78 9.39 -13.88
CA VAL A 43 -18.58 10.05 -14.93
C VAL A 43 -18.58 11.56 -14.70
N LEU A 44 -18.79 11.99 -13.46
CA LEU A 44 -18.73 13.41 -13.09
C LEU A 44 -17.36 14.04 -13.37
N LEU A 45 -16.27 13.28 -13.27
CA LEU A 45 -14.93 13.72 -13.62
C LEU A 45 -14.72 13.98 -15.12
N VAL A 46 -15.40 13.21 -15.97
CA VAL A 46 -15.36 13.39 -17.42
C VAL A 46 -16.16 14.64 -17.80
N ASP A 47 -17.26 14.88 -17.09
CA ASP A 47 -18.16 16.01 -17.34
C ASP A 47 -17.69 17.33 -16.71
N ASP A 48 -16.98 17.27 -15.58
CA ASP A 48 -16.51 18.43 -14.81
C ASP A 48 -15.06 18.23 -14.30
N PRO A 49 -14.06 18.51 -15.15
CA PRO A 49 -12.66 18.33 -14.82
C PRO A 49 -12.17 19.24 -13.68
N GLU A 50 -12.88 20.34 -13.38
CA GLU A 50 -12.49 21.30 -12.33
C GLU A 50 -12.68 20.71 -10.92
N GLN A 51 -13.56 19.71 -10.75
CA GLN A 51 -13.75 19.06 -9.46
C GLN A 51 -12.51 18.32 -8.97
N VAL A 52 -11.69 17.76 -9.86
CA VAL A 52 -10.39 17.14 -9.48
C VAL A 52 -9.51 18.20 -8.85
N ALA A 53 -9.34 19.33 -9.54
CA ALA A 53 -8.48 20.40 -9.08
C ALA A 53 -8.97 20.94 -7.73
N LEU A 54 -10.27 21.16 -7.58
CA LEU A 54 -10.87 21.62 -6.34
C LEU A 54 -10.66 20.63 -5.17
N ARG A 55 -10.79 19.32 -5.41
CA ARG A 55 -10.52 18.28 -4.41
C ARG A 55 -9.04 18.26 -4.01
N LEU A 56 -8.12 18.39 -4.97
CA LEU A 56 -6.69 18.51 -4.69
C LEU A 56 -6.38 19.76 -3.85
N GLU A 57 -6.98 20.91 -4.16
CA GLU A 57 -6.78 22.15 -3.40
C GLU A 57 -7.33 22.09 -1.98
N SER A 58 -8.50 21.48 -1.81
CA SER A 58 -9.18 21.38 -0.52
C SER A 58 -8.51 20.38 0.44
N CYS A 59 -7.66 19.48 -0.06
CA CYS A 59 -6.95 18.52 0.76
C CYS A 59 -5.81 19.18 1.55
N ARG A 60 -6.04 19.41 2.85
CA ARG A 60 -5.10 20.11 3.75
C ARG A 60 -3.80 19.35 4.03
N ASN A 61 -3.79 18.03 3.82
CA ASN A 61 -2.66 17.18 4.13
C ASN A 61 -1.59 17.16 3.02
N LEU A 62 -1.87 17.75 1.86
CA LEU A 62 -0.94 17.78 0.73
C LEU A 62 -0.04 19.02 0.78
N SER A 63 1.27 18.81 0.77
CA SER A 63 2.27 19.85 0.49
C SER A 63 2.13 20.40 -0.94
N GLU A 64 2.65 21.60 -1.20
CA GLU A 64 2.58 22.20 -2.54
C GLU A 64 3.32 21.37 -3.60
N ALA A 65 4.40 20.68 -3.21
CA ALA A 65 5.14 19.79 -4.11
C ALA A 65 4.28 18.57 -4.50
N GLN A 66 3.61 17.94 -3.52
CA GLN A 66 2.66 16.84 -3.77
C GLN A 66 1.49 17.31 -4.65
N ARG A 67 0.92 18.48 -4.37
CA ARG A 67 -0.16 19.05 -5.19
C ARG A 67 0.28 19.27 -6.63
N THR A 68 1.46 19.86 -6.83
CA THR A 68 2.01 20.11 -8.17
C THR A 68 2.20 18.81 -8.95
N LEU A 69 2.77 17.79 -8.32
CA LEU A 69 2.91 16.46 -8.91
C LEU A 69 1.56 15.87 -9.31
N LEU A 70 0.60 15.82 -8.39
CA LEU A 70 -0.72 15.25 -8.64
C LEU A 70 -1.49 16.00 -9.73
N ARG A 71 -1.41 17.34 -9.77
CA ARG A 71 -2.01 18.17 -10.84
C ARG A 71 -1.46 17.83 -12.23
N SER A 72 -0.22 17.35 -12.34
CA SER A 72 0.37 16.95 -13.63
C SER A 72 -0.10 15.57 -14.11
N MET A 73 -0.45 14.67 -13.17
CA MET A 73 -0.80 13.28 -13.41
C MET A 73 -2.31 13.08 -13.59
N ILE A 74 -3.12 13.77 -12.79
CA ILE A 74 -4.58 13.61 -12.73
C ILE A 74 -5.26 14.67 -13.61
N LYS A 75 -4.85 14.75 -14.89
CA LYS A 75 -5.46 15.63 -15.90
C LYS A 75 -6.48 14.91 -16.77
N PRO A 76 -7.75 15.36 -16.84
CA PRO A 76 -8.81 14.61 -17.52
C PRO A 76 -8.52 14.45 -19.01
N ALA A 77 -8.02 15.50 -19.66
CA ALA A 77 -7.50 15.45 -21.01
C ALA A 77 -6.18 14.65 -21.06
N THR A 78 -6.19 13.53 -21.80
CA THR A 78 -5.01 12.66 -21.96
C THR A 78 -3.82 13.36 -22.61
N ALA A 79 -4.08 14.32 -23.52
CA ALA A 79 -3.06 15.08 -24.22
C ALA A 79 -2.32 16.09 -23.34
N GLU A 80 -2.93 16.52 -22.24
CA GLU A 80 -2.34 17.49 -21.31
C GLU A 80 -1.61 16.83 -20.14
N ARG A 81 -1.84 15.52 -19.98
CA ARG A 81 -1.26 14.68 -18.93
C ARG A 81 0.21 14.49 -19.19
N SER A 82 1.02 14.67 -18.15
CA SER A 82 2.44 14.38 -18.25
C SER A 82 2.67 12.90 -18.55
N SER A 83 3.67 12.62 -19.37
CA SER A 83 4.23 11.27 -19.50
C SER A 83 4.91 10.86 -18.19
N LEU A 84 5.07 9.55 -17.96
CA LEU A 84 5.79 9.06 -16.79
C LEU A 84 7.22 9.60 -16.71
N ARG A 85 7.88 9.79 -17.86
CA ARG A 85 9.22 10.40 -17.93
C ARG A 85 9.23 11.84 -17.40
N GLU A 86 8.25 12.64 -17.80
CA GLU A 86 8.14 14.03 -17.34
C GLU A 86 7.79 14.09 -15.85
N VAL A 87 6.88 13.21 -15.39
CA VAL A 87 6.54 13.05 -13.97
C VAL A 87 7.81 12.78 -13.15
N LEU A 88 8.61 11.79 -13.53
CA LEU A 88 9.83 11.42 -12.82
C LEU A 88 10.94 12.49 -12.89
N SER A 89 10.84 13.45 -13.81
CA SER A 89 11.78 14.57 -13.92
C SER A 89 11.37 15.80 -13.10
N GLN A 90 10.23 15.76 -12.41
CA GLN A 90 9.76 16.90 -11.63
C GLN A 90 10.63 17.12 -10.38
N PRO A 91 10.69 18.37 -9.86
CA PRO A 91 11.39 18.70 -8.63
C PRO A 91 11.00 17.84 -7.42
N PHE A 92 9.77 17.31 -7.41
CA PHE A 92 9.32 16.37 -6.39
C PHE A 92 10.23 15.14 -6.25
N PHE A 93 10.75 14.63 -7.37
CA PHE A 93 11.71 13.50 -7.40
C PHE A 93 13.16 13.95 -7.62
N SER A 94 13.37 15.25 -7.83
CA SER A 94 14.69 15.85 -8.10
C SER A 94 15.23 16.66 -6.93
N THR A 95 14.45 16.80 -5.85
CA THR A 95 15.03 17.03 -4.54
C THR A 95 16.12 15.98 -4.38
N PRO A 96 17.33 16.34 -3.93
CA PRO A 96 18.24 15.37 -3.38
C PRO A 96 17.58 14.87 -2.08
N GLU A 97 16.52 14.07 -2.23
CA GLU A 97 16.06 13.15 -1.24
C GLU A 97 17.19 12.17 -1.10
N ASP A 98 18.10 12.55 -0.20
CA ASP A 98 18.41 11.62 0.85
C ASP A 98 19.06 10.35 0.30
N GLU A 99 20.32 10.46 -0.14
CA GLU A 99 21.24 9.32 -0.36
C GLU A 99 21.46 8.49 0.94
N ARG A 100 20.56 8.58 1.92
CA ARG A 100 20.49 7.74 3.09
C ARG A 100 19.99 6.38 2.64
N ASP A 101 20.78 5.34 2.91
CA ASP A 101 20.34 3.97 2.75
C ASP A 101 18.97 3.76 3.43
N VAL A 102 17.97 3.36 2.63
CA VAL A 102 16.63 3.02 3.12
C VAL A 102 16.62 1.55 3.47
N GLU A 103 16.53 1.28 4.76
CA GLU A 103 16.42 -0.09 5.25
C GLU A 103 14.95 -0.51 5.36
N VAL A 104 14.61 -1.59 4.66
CA VAL A 104 13.28 -2.17 4.60
C VAL A 104 13.28 -3.49 5.36
N LEU A 105 12.49 -3.58 6.44
CA LEU A 105 12.18 -4.85 7.09
C LEU A 105 10.84 -5.37 6.56
N ALA A 106 10.88 -6.44 5.77
CA ALA A 106 9.68 -7.08 5.25
C ALA A 106 9.37 -8.37 6.02
N LEU A 107 8.21 -8.40 6.66
CA LEU A 107 7.72 -9.49 7.49
C LEU A 107 6.64 -10.25 6.74
N PHE A 108 6.99 -11.47 6.33
CA PHE A 108 6.09 -12.38 5.65
C PHE A 108 5.58 -13.43 6.62
N SER A 109 4.27 -13.48 6.80
CA SER A 109 3.64 -14.55 7.56
C SER A 109 3.86 -15.91 6.88
N SER A 110 4.11 -16.98 7.62
CA SER A 110 4.24 -18.33 7.06
C SER A 110 3.68 -19.39 8.00
N PRO A 111 2.37 -19.32 8.32
CA PRO A 111 1.76 -20.19 9.30
C PRO A 111 1.60 -21.60 8.73
N GLN A 112 1.84 -22.61 9.55
CA GLN A 112 1.73 -24.01 9.12
C GLN A 112 0.42 -24.70 9.51
N LYS A 113 -0.29 -24.16 10.51
CA LYS A 113 -1.48 -24.79 11.12
C LYS A 113 -2.60 -23.80 11.38
N LYS A 114 -3.84 -24.24 11.25
CA LYS A 114 -5.05 -23.52 11.68
C LYS A 114 -5.28 -23.73 13.18
N GLY A 115 -6.16 -22.92 13.78
CA GLY A 115 -6.56 -23.06 15.19
C GLY A 115 -7.17 -24.43 15.54
N ASN A 116 -7.69 -25.18 14.57
CA ASN A 116 -8.20 -26.55 14.75
C ASN A 116 -7.13 -27.64 14.57
N GLY A 117 -5.86 -27.27 14.34
CA GLY A 117 -4.74 -28.20 14.13
C GLY A 117 -4.52 -28.64 12.67
N ASP A 118 -5.42 -28.30 11.75
CA ASP A 118 -5.28 -28.64 10.34
C ASP A 118 -4.08 -27.93 9.71
N ARG A 119 -3.39 -28.63 8.79
CA ARG A 119 -2.33 -28.01 8.00
C ARG A 119 -2.88 -26.96 7.06
N ILE A 120 -2.14 -25.87 6.95
CA ILE A 120 -2.43 -24.78 6.03
C ILE A 120 -1.63 -24.99 4.75
N SER A 121 -2.27 -24.85 3.60
CA SER A 121 -1.54 -24.76 2.33
C SER A 121 -0.65 -23.52 2.40
N PRO A 122 0.66 -23.61 2.10
CA PRO A 122 1.58 -22.49 2.21
C PRO A 122 0.99 -21.23 1.58
N LEU A 123 1.06 -20.11 2.29
CA LEU A 123 0.68 -18.80 1.76
C LEU A 123 1.41 -18.58 0.44
N GLN A 124 0.70 -18.13 -0.61
CA GLN A 124 1.30 -17.81 -1.92
C GLN A 124 2.13 -16.52 -1.88
N LEU A 125 2.78 -16.25 -0.75
CA LEU A 125 3.65 -15.10 -0.53
C LEU A 125 4.98 -15.23 -1.27
N MET A 126 5.32 -16.43 -1.75
CA MET A 126 6.56 -16.63 -2.51
C MET A 126 6.63 -15.71 -3.74
N ARG A 127 5.49 -15.43 -4.40
CA ARG A 127 5.47 -14.47 -5.51
C ARG A 127 5.84 -13.05 -5.07
N GLU A 128 5.33 -12.60 -3.93
CA GLU A 128 5.62 -11.27 -3.38
C GLU A 128 7.07 -11.17 -2.89
N VAL A 129 7.54 -12.22 -2.20
CA VAL A 129 8.94 -12.34 -1.77
C VAL A 129 9.88 -12.29 -2.97
N LEU A 130 9.58 -13.03 -4.04
CA LEU A 130 10.38 -13.03 -5.27
C LEU A 130 10.37 -11.66 -5.95
N ALA A 131 9.20 -11.02 -6.08
CA ALA A 131 9.11 -9.68 -6.67
C ALA A 131 9.92 -8.63 -5.86
N LEU A 132 9.85 -8.67 -4.53
CA LEU A 132 10.66 -7.81 -3.66
C LEU A 132 12.16 -8.11 -3.83
N GLN A 133 12.53 -9.39 -3.90
CA GLN A 133 13.91 -9.84 -4.08
C GLN A 133 14.51 -9.50 -5.43
N GLU A 134 13.71 -9.39 -6.49
CA GLU A 134 14.15 -8.94 -7.81
C GLU A 134 14.49 -7.44 -7.82
N GLY A 135 13.78 -6.65 -7.02
CA GLY A 135 14.03 -5.21 -6.87
C GLY A 135 15.25 -4.87 -6.00
N ILE A 136 15.73 -5.79 -5.16
CA ILE A 136 16.83 -5.54 -4.21
C ILE A 136 18.09 -6.35 -4.59
N PRO A 137 19.25 -5.69 -4.82
CA PRO A 137 20.49 -6.38 -5.14
C PRO A 137 20.84 -7.47 -4.13
N ARG A 138 21.32 -8.63 -4.60
CA ARG A 138 21.61 -9.80 -3.74
C ARG A 138 22.56 -9.52 -2.57
N ARG A 139 23.48 -8.56 -2.74
CA ARG A 139 24.45 -8.16 -1.71
C ARG A 139 23.85 -7.29 -0.58
N LEU A 140 22.66 -6.74 -0.81
CA LEU A 140 21.97 -5.82 0.10
C LEU A 140 20.73 -6.46 0.75
N ARG A 141 20.52 -7.77 0.54
CA ARG A 141 19.36 -8.48 1.08
C ARG A 141 19.79 -9.56 2.06
N GLU A 142 19.12 -9.60 3.21
CA GLU A 142 19.23 -10.66 4.20
C GLU A 142 17.88 -11.37 4.31
N ILE A 143 17.88 -12.71 4.30
CA ILE A 143 16.66 -13.51 4.49
C ILE A 143 16.82 -14.27 5.80
N ARG A 144 15.90 -14.04 6.73
CA ARG A 144 15.86 -14.71 8.02
C ARG A 144 14.71 -15.74 8.08
N PRO A 145 14.77 -16.73 8.98
CA PRO A 145 13.66 -17.63 9.24
C PRO A 145 12.37 -16.89 9.58
N ALA A 146 11.22 -17.57 9.44
CA ALA A 146 9.92 -17.00 9.76
C ALA A 146 9.89 -16.49 11.23
N ALA A 147 9.42 -15.26 11.41
CA ALA A 147 9.25 -14.65 12.72
C ALA A 147 7.82 -14.88 13.24
N ARG A 148 7.69 -15.31 14.50
CA ARG A 148 6.42 -15.39 15.22
C ARG A 148 6.04 -14.05 15.81
N PHE A 149 4.74 -13.79 15.86
CA PHE A 149 4.20 -12.60 16.51
C PHE A 149 3.98 -12.88 18.02
N PRO A 150 4.26 -11.93 18.93
CA PRO A 150 4.92 -10.64 18.71
C PRO A 150 6.45 -10.68 18.87
N ASP A 151 6.99 -11.66 19.61
CA ASP A 151 8.35 -11.58 20.18
C ASP A 151 9.47 -11.58 19.14
N ASP A 152 9.41 -12.48 18.14
CA ASP A 152 10.46 -12.57 17.13
C ASP A 152 10.47 -11.30 16.24
N ILE A 153 9.30 -10.69 16.03
CA ILE A 153 9.16 -9.42 15.30
C ILE A 153 9.70 -8.26 16.14
N ALA A 154 9.39 -8.21 17.44
CA ALA A 154 9.92 -7.20 18.35
C ALA A 154 11.45 -7.22 18.37
N GLU A 155 12.04 -8.42 18.41
CA GLU A 155 13.49 -8.60 18.37
C GLU A 155 14.08 -8.14 17.03
N ALA A 156 13.46 -8.51 15.90
CA ALA A 156 13.88 -8.05 14.58
C ALA A 156 13.84 -6.52 14.46
N LEU A 157 12.78 -5.87 14.97
CA LEU A 157 12.66 -4.41 14.97
C LEU A 157 13.75 -3.72 15.77
N LYS A 158 14.12 -4.28 16.94
CA LYS A 158 15.20 -3.75 17.78
C LYS A 158 16.57 -3.89 17.13
N GLN A 159 16.83 -5.00 16.45
CA GLN A 159 18.12 -5.28 15.82
C GLN A 159 18.34 -4.46 14.55
N VAL A 160 17.32 -4.36 13.71
CA VAL A 160 17.40 -3.75 12.38
C VAL A 160 17.16 -2.24 12.49
N SER A 161 16.18 -1.81 13.30
CA SER A 161 15.77 -0.40 13.38
C SER A 161 15.45 0.19 11.99
N PRO A 162 14.53 -0.42 11.23
CA PRO A 162 14.26 -0.08 9.83
C PRO A 162 13.59 1.29 9.68
N ARG A 163 13.70 1.88 8.48
CA ARG A 163 12.91 3.07 8.08
C ARG A 163 11.54 2.69 7.53
N VAL A 164 11.48 1.58 6.81
CA VAL A 164 10.24 1.05 6.23
C VAL A 164 9.97 -0.33 6.79
N LEU A 165 8.77 -0.53 7.32
CA LEU A 165 8.30 -1.82 7.82
C LEU A 165 7.16 -2.31 6.94
N GLN A 166 7.32 -3.47 6.32
CA GLN A 166 6.28 -4.09 5.53
C GLN A 166 5.74 -5.31 6.25
N PHE A 167 4.42 -5.38 6.45
CA PHE A 167 3.73 -6.59 6.84
C PHE A 167 3.04 -7.20 5.63
N SER A 168 3.32 -8.46 5.33
CA SER A 168 2.55 -9.24 4.38
C SER A 168 2.09 -10.55 5.01
N GLY A 169 0.78 -10.71 5.09
CA GLY A 169 0.13 -11.90 5.63
C GLY A 169 -1.03 -12.36 4.78
N HIS A 170 -1.10 -11.88 3.54
CA HIS A 170 -2.22 -12.11 2.64
C HIS A 170 -2.39 -13.59 2.33
N GLY A 171 -3.35 -14.20 3.01
CA GLY A 171 -3.80 -15.54 2.71
C GLY A 171 -4.99 -15.54 1.77
N ASN A 172 -4.72 -15.86 0.50
CA ASN A 172 -5.74 -16.46 -0.38
C ASN A 172 -6.22 -17.85 0.14
N ILE A 173 -5.83 -18.28 1.35
CA ILE A 173 -5.89 -19.68 1.81
C ILE A 173 -7.26 -20.12 2.37
N ALA A 174 -8.39 -19.56 1.95
CA ALA A 174 -9.63 -20.36 2.06
C ALA A 174 -10.72 -20.01 1.04
N GLY A 175 -10.33 -19.52 -0.13
CA GLY A 175 -11.31 -18.98 -1.08
C GLY A 175 -12.02 -17.75 -0.50
N ALA A 176 -13.02 -17.26 -1.23
CA ALA A 176 -13.79 -16.06 -0.86
C ALA A 176 -14.52 -16.16 0.51
N HIS A 177 -14.46 -17.32 1.18
CA HIS A 177 -15.13 -17.62 2.45
C HIS A 177 -14.18 -17.86 3.63
N SER A 178 -12.88 -17.61 3.48
CA SER A 178 -11.93 -17.62 4.61
C SER A 178 -12.24 -16.50 5.60
N VAL A 179 -12.22 -16.81 6.90
CA VAL A 179 -12.25 -15.79 7.97
C VAL A 179 -11.08 -14.81 7.83
N PHE A 180 -9.95 -15.25 7.26
CA PHE A 180 -8.74 -14.43 7.09
C PHE A 180 -8.62 -13.77 5.72
N ALA A 181 -9.65 -13.86 4.84
CA ALA A 181 -9.59 -13.28 3.51
C ALA A 181 -9.46 -11.75 3.57
N GLY A 182 -8.28 -11.26 3.19
CA GLY A 182 -7.94 -9.83 3.16
C GLY A 182 -7.35 -9.27 4.46
N SER A 183 -7.26 -10.05 5.53
CA SER A 183 -6.63 -9.63 6.80
C SER A 183 -5.15 -10.01 6.88
N LEU A 184 -4.42 -9.35 7.77
CA LEU A 184 -3.06 -9.76 8.15
C LEU A 184 -3.14 -10.80 9.27
N ALA A 185 -2.74 -12.03 8.98
CA ALA A 185 -2.74 -13.12 9.95
C ALA A 185 -1.31 -13.67 10.12
N PHE A 186 -0.90 -13.92 11.36
CA PHE A 186 0.43 -14.38 11.74
C PHE A 186 0.35 -15.66 12.57
N GLU A 187 1.46 -16.40 12.63
CA GLU A 187 1.55 -17.52 13.57
C GLU A 187 1.74 -16.97 14.99
N ALA A 188 0.81 -17.33 15.88
CA ALA A 188 0.85 -17.11 17.31
C ALA A 188 0.41 -18.40 18.01
N ASP A 189 1.13 -18.80 19.05
CA ASP A 189 0.90 -20.07 19.76
C ASP A 189 0.88 -21.32 18.85
N GLY A 190 1.67 -21.29 17.77
CA GLY A 190 1.79 -22.40 16.81
C GLY A 190 0.60 -22.57 15.87
N VAL A 191 -0.31 -21.60 15.82
CA VAL A 191 -1.48 -21.59 14.92
C VAL A 191 -1.63 -20.23 14.24
N LEU A 192 -2.31 -20.22 13.09
CA LEU A 192 -2.67 -18.98 12.40
C LEU A 192 -3.72 -18.19 13.19
N GLN A 193 -3.40 -16.95 13.51
CA GLN A 193 -4.28 -16.02 14.20
C GLN A 193 -4.25 -14.65 13.52
N GLU A 194 -5.42 -14.01 13.43
CA GLU A 194 -5.50 -12.58 13.11
C GLU A 194 -5.10 -11.78 14.35
N GLN A 195 -4.17 -10.84 14.18
CA GLN A 195 -3.68 -10.05 15.29
C GLN A 195 -4.54 -8.78 15.43
N PRO A 196 -5.02 -8.45 16.64
CA PRO A 196 -5.82 -7.26 16.84
C PRO A 196 -4.98 -6.00 16.60
N PRO A 197 -5.57 -4.90 16.09
CA PRO A 197 -4.83 -3.66 15.86
C PRO A 197 -4.05 -3.14 17.07
N GLU A 198 -4.59 -3.31 18.27
CA GLU A 198 -3.98 -2.91 19.53
C GLU A 198 -2.63 -3.62 19.75
N ALA A 199 -2.50 -4.87 19.30
CA ALA A 199 -1.26 -5.61 19.43
C ALA A 199 -0.18 -5.07 18.48
N PHE A 200 -0.54 -4.69 17.25
CA PHE A 200 0.39 -4.00 16.34
C PHE A 200 0.81 -2.64 16.88
N VAL A 201 -0.15 -1.86 17.38
CA VAL A 201 0.14 -0.56 17.99
C VAL A 201 1.07 -0.72 19.20
N ALA A 202 0.82 -1.69 20.08
CA ALA A 202 1.67 -1.93 21.24
C ALA A 202 3.08 -2.39 20.83
N LEU A 203 3.19 -3.31 19.88
CA LEU A 203 4.46 -3.79 19.33
C LEU A 203 5.29 -2.62 18.78
N LEU A 204 4.67 -1.79 17.94
CA LEU A 204 5.35 -0.65 17.33
C LEU A 204 5.60 0.46 18.35
N ALA A 205 4.68 0.80 19.25
CA ALA A 205 4.95 1.81 20.26
C ALA A 205 6.13 1.44 21.18
N GLN A 206 6.34 0.13 21.45
CA GLN A 206 7.44 -0.35 22.27
C GLN A 206 8.76 -0.50 21.51
N CYS A 207 8.70 -0.83 20.21
CA CYS A 207 9.86 -1.24 19.43
C CYS A 207 10.15 -0.35 18.22
N ALA A 208 9.26 0.60 17.89
CA ALA A 208 9.45 1.50 16.76
C ALA A 208 10.70 2.33 17.01
N SER A 209 11.60 2.24 16.05
CA SER A 209 12.73 3.13 15.98
C SER A 209 12.22 4.55 15.74
N PRO A 210 12.87 5.59 16.30
CA PRO A 210 12.66 6.98 15.88
C PRO A 210 12.89 7.20 14.37
N ARG A 211 13.52 6.23 13.69
CA ARG A 211 13.75 6.21 12.24
C ARG A 211 12.60 5.61 11.44
N LEU A 212 11.63 4.95 12.08
CA LEU A 212 10.51 4.34 11.37
C LEU A 212 9.65 5.46 10.79
N GLU A 213 9.52 5.47 9.47
CA GLU A 213 8.84 6.52 8.71
C GLU A 213 7.63 5.99 7.95
N CYS A 214 7.57 4.67 7.73
CA CYS A 214 6.51 4.07 6.93
C CYS A 214 6.18 2.65 7.40
N VAL A 215 4.89 2.36 7.52
CA VAL A 215 4.38 1.00 7.71
C VAL A 215 3.48 0.63 6.53
N PHE A 216 3.94 -0.33 5.72
CA PHE A 216 3.17 -0.87 4.61
C PHE A 216 2.40 -2.13 5.04
N LEU A 217 1.07 -2.07 4.95
CA LEU A 217 0.19 -3.17 5.33
C LEU A 217 -0.36 -3.86 4.08
N ASN A 218 0.30 -4.93 3.64
CA ASN A 218 -0.16 -5.71 2.50
C ASN A 218 -1.31 -6.65 2.92
N GLY A 219 -2.51 -6.07 3.00
CA GLY A 219 -3.79 -6.69 3.35
C GLY A 219 -4.96 -5.92 2.70
N CYS A 220 -6.00 -6.59 2.19
CA CYS A 220 -7.11 -5.92 1.49
C CYS A 220 -8.10 -5.24 2.45
N LYS A 221 -8.07 -5.63 3.73
CA LYS A 221 -8.93 -5.15 4.81
C LYS A 221 -8.13 -4.53 5.95
N THR A 222 -6.91 -4.06 5.68
CA THR A 222 -6.02 -3.49 6.71
C THR A 222 -6.26 -2.01 6.97
N LEU A 223 -6.89 -1.27 6.05
CA LEU A 223 -7.14 0.17 6.24
C LEU A 223 -8.00 0.45 7.48
N HIS A 224 -9.10 -0.30 7.62
CA HIS A 224 -9.97 -0.26 8.79
C HIS A 224 -10.14 -1.67 9.39
N PRO A 225 -9.87 -1.88 10.69
CA PRO A 225 -9.50 -0.89 11.71
C PRO A 225 -7.98 -0.65 11.90
N LEU A 226 -7.09 -1.43 11.27
CA LEU A 226 -5.67 -1.43 11.62
C LEU A 226 -4.92 -0.15 11.24
N GLY A 227 -4.96 0.27 9.98
CA GLY A 227 -4.26 1.46 9.48
C GLY A 227 -4.69 2.73 10.23
N ALA A 228 -6.01 2.93 10.40
CA ALA A 228 -6.54 4.07 11.14
C ALA A 228 -6.04 4.14 12.59
N LYS A 229 -5.95 2.99 13.29
CA LYS A 229 -5.44 2.93 14.66
C LYS A 229 -3.93 3.16 14.75
N LEU A 230 -3.17 2.72 13.75
CA LEU A 230 -1.74 2.97 13.66
C LEU A 230 -1.45 4.47 13.50
N VAL A 231 -2.10 5.13 12.54
CA VAL A 231 -1.94 6.58 12.34
C VAL A 231 -2.37 7.37 13.57
N ALA A 232 -3.46 6.97 14.23
CA ALA A 232 -3.91 7.62 15.45
C ALA A 232 -2.91 7.48 16.62
N ALA A 233 -2.25 6.33 16.75
CA ALA A 233 -1.31 6.06 17.83
C ALA A 233 0.12 6.55 17.54
N LEU A 234 0.51 6.59 16.26
CA LEU A 234 1.84 6.94 15.77
C LEU A 234 1.70 7.97 14.64
N PRO A 235 1.37 9.25 14.94
CA PRO A 235 1.01 10.24 13.93
C PRO A 235 2.14 10.69 13.00
N HIS A 236 3.36 10.20 13.24
CA HIS A 236 4.52 10.43 12.38
C HIS A 236 4.64 9.39 11.25
N LEU A 237 3.81 8.34 11.28
CA LEU A 237 3.71 7.29 10.27
C LEU A 237 2.57 7.55 9.27
#